data_AF-A0A3P6CFL7-F1
#
_entry.id   AF-A0A3P6CFL7-F1
#
_cell.length_a   1.000
_cell.length_b   1.000
_cell.length_c   1.000
_cell.angle_alpha   90.00
_cell.angle_beta   90.00
_cell.angle_gamma   90.00
#
_symmetry.space_group_name_H-M   'P 1'
#
loop_
_entity.id
_entity.type
_entity.pdbx_description
1 polymer ?
#
loop_
_entity_poly.entity_id
_entity_poly.type
_entity_poly.pdbx_seq_one_letter_code
_entity_poly.pdbx_strand_id
1 'polypeptide(L)' 'MAWINSKLFFTSLMIIVALIGVGVGGTVHKVGDSSGWTMMGVDYQAWASSRTFQLCYSSNPFARYQTGQTR' A
#
# COMPACT_ATOMS: atom_id res chain seq x y z
N MET A 1 -38.25 9.24 -20.84
CA MET A 1 -36.86 9.28 -21.36
C MET A 1 -35.74 9.45 -20.33
N ALA A 2 -35.97 9.77 -19.04
CA ALA A 2 -34.88 9.99 -18.08
C ALA A 2 -34.20 8.70 -17.55
N TRP A 3 -34.91 7.58 -17.56
CA TRP A 3 -34.45 6.31 -16.96
C TRP A 3 -33.26 5.68 -17.72
N ILE A 4 -33.27 5.77 -19.06
CA ILE A 4 -32.21 5.25 -19.95
C ILE A 4 -30.93 6.08 -19.80
N ASN A 5 -31.06 7.39 -19.65
CA ASN A 5 -29.92 8.30 -19.46
C ASN A 5 -29.18 8.03 -18.14
N SER A 6 -29.93 7.68 -17.07
CA SER A 6 -29.33 7.32 -15.79
C SER A 6 -28.52 6.02 -15.86
N LYS A 7 -29.05 4.97 -16.53
CA LYS A 7 -28.31 3.72 -16.73
C LYS A 7 -27.05 3.96 -17.55
N LEU A 8 -27.16 4.67 -18.67
CA LEU A 8 -26.03 4.96 -19.55
C LEU A 8 -24.91 5.74 -18.83
N PHE A 9 -25.28 6.67 -17.95
CA PHE A 9 -24.35 7.40 -17.09
C PHE A 9 -23.60 6.49 -16.12
N PHE A 10 -24.32 5.61 -15.40
CA PHE A 10 -23.70 4.65 -14.49
C PHE A 10 -22.79 3.65 -15.23
N THR A 11 -23.21 3.15 -16.40
CA THR A 11 -22.37 2.25 -17.21
C THR A 11 -21.09 2.94 -17.67
N SER A 12 -21.19 4.21 -18.09
CA SER A 12 -20.02 5.03 -18.46
C SER A 12 -19.07 5.23 -17.28
N LEU A 13 -19.59 5.49 -16.07
CA LEU A 13 -18.78 5.63 -14.86
C LEU A 13 -18.00 4.34 -14.53
N MET A 14 -18.65 3.18 -14.64
CA MET A 14 -18.01 1.89 -14.38
C MET A 14 -16.90 1.56 -15.39
N ILE A 15 -17.10 1.91 -16.66
CA ILE A 15 -16.06 1.75 -17.69
C ILE A 15 -14.84 2.63 -17.37
N ILE A 16 -15.06 3.88 -16.93
CA ILE A 16 -13.96 4.78 -16.54
C ILE A 16 -13.18 4.22 -15.34
N VAL A 17 -13.86 3.70 -14.31
CA VAL A 17 -13.19 3.08 -13.15
C VAL A 17 -12.37 1.85 -13.55
N ALA A 18 -12.88 1.04 -14.47
CA ALA A 18 -12.15 -0.13 -14.99
C ALA A 18 -10.91 0.27 -15.79
N LEU A 19 -11.01 1.32 -16.61
CA LEU A 19 -9.89 1.83 -17.41
C LEU A 19 -8.80 2.52 -16.58
N ILE A 20 -9.17 3.13 -15.44
CA ILE A 20 -8.21 3.76 -14.52
C ILE A 20 -7.36 2.71 -13.79
N GLY A 21 -7.73 1.43 -13.84
CA GLY A 21 -6.97 0.35 -13.23
C GLY A 21 -6.97 0.48 -11.72
N VAL A 22 -7.83 -0.27 -11.05
CA VAL A 22 -7.79 -0.35 -9.58
C VAL A 22 -6.51 -1.11 -9.20
N GLY A 23 -5.43 -0.36 -8.96
CA GLY A 23 -4.19 -0.89 -8.42
C GLY A 23 -4.42 -1.32 -6.98
N VAL A 24 -4.83 -2.56 -6.76
CA VAL A 24 -4.80 -3.19 -5.42
C VAL A 24 -3.35 -3.57 -5.16
N GLY A 25 -2.56 -2.62 -4.65
CA GLY A 25 -1.13 -2.77 -4.44
C GLY A 25 -0.73 -2.55 -2.97
N GLY A 26 0.04 -3.48 -2.41
CA GLY A 26 0.79 -3.25 -1.17
C GLY A 26 2.00 -2.36 -1.41
N THR A 27 2.47 -1.66 -0.36
CA THR A 27 3.69 -0.84 -0.47
C THR A 27 4.92 -1.72 -0.41
N VAL A 28 5.83 -1.57 -1.38
CA VAL A 28 7.13 -2.26 -1.38
C VAL A 28 8.19 -1.35 -0.76
N HIS A 29 8.76 -1.78 0.37
CA HIS A 29 9.90 -1.10 0.99
C HIS A 29 11.19 -1.83 0.64
N LYS A 30 12.09 -1.18 -0.11
CA LYS A 30 13.41 -1.73 -0.44
C LYS A 30 14.36 -1.53 0.73
N VAL A 31 14.90 -2.62 1.28
CA VAL A 31 15.78 -2.58 2.46
C VAL A 31 17.05 -1.79 2.15
N GLY A 32 17.35 -0.78 2.97
CA GLY A 32 18.49 0.11 2.79
C GLY A 32 18.37 1.07 1.59
N ASP A 33 17.18 1.18 0.97
CA ASP A 33 16.89 2.05 -0.18
C ASP A 33 17.92 1.89 -1.32
N SER A 34 18.67 2.95 -1.64
CA SER A 34 19.71 2.94 -2.66
C SER A 34 20.97 2.18 -2.23
N SER A 35 21.23 2.09 -0.93
CA SER A 35 22.39 1.40 -0.37
C SER A 35 22.21 -0.12 -0.33
N GLY A 36 20.96 -0.60 -0.35
CA GLY A 36 20.63 -2.01 -0.38
C GLY A 36 20.96 -2.76 0.91
N TRP A 37 21.14 -4.08 0.80
CA TRP A 37 21.56 -4.95 1.91
C TRP A 37 23.08 -5.11 1.92
N THR A 38 23.74 -4.50 2.89
CA THR A 38 25.19 -4.43 3.05
C THR A 38 25.56 -4.44 4.52
N MET A 39 26.78 -4.86 4.86
CA MET A 39 27.29 -4.87 6.23
C MET A 39 27.92 -3.54 6.65
N MET A 40 28.00 -2.55 5.75
CA MET A 40 28.74 -1.31 5.98
C MET A 40 27.87 -0.07 5.72
N GLY A 41 27.91 0.87 6.67
CA GLY A 41 27.46 2.26 6.45
C GLY A 41 25.96 2.48 6.36
N VAL A 42 25.13 1.46 6.60
CA VAL A 42 23.67 1.59 6.64
C VAL A 42 23.16 1.32 8.05
N ASP A 43 22.48 2.32 8.62
CA ASP A 43 21.74 2.15 9.85
C ASP A 43 20.35 1.57 9.52
N TYR A 44 20.25 0.24 9.58
CA TYR A 44 19.00 -0.47 9.34
C TYR A 44 17.95 -0.23 10.43
N GLN A 45 18.38 0.16 11.64
CA GLN A 45 17.45 0.50 12.71
C GLN A 45 16.75 1.82 12.37
N ALA A 46 17.52 2.86 12.03
CA ALA A 46 16.97 4.12 11.57
C ALA A 46 16.10 3.95 10.31
N TRP A 47 16.54 3.12 9.35
CA TRP A 47 15.77 2.80 8.14
C TRP A 47 14.42 2.14 8.46
N ALA A 48 14.38 1.18 9.39
CA ALA A 48 13.14 0.50 9.78
C ALA A 48 12.21 1.43 10.57
N SER A 49 12.76 2.21 11.51
CA SER A 49 11.99 3.13 12.36
C SER A 49 11.36 4.28 11.58
N SER A 50 11.91 4.68 10.43
CA SER A 50 11.34 5.74 9.59
C SER A 50 10.18 5.26 8.69
N ARG A 51 9.74 4.00 8.79
CA ARG A 51 8.75 3.38 7.90
C ARG A 51 7.56 2.81 8.67
N THR A 52 6.40 2.78 8.02
CA THR A 52 5.19 2.11 8.54
C THR A 52 4.89 0.90 7.67
N PHE A 53 4.98 -0.29 8.25
CA PHE A 53 4.67 -1.54 7.55
C PHE A 53 3.21 -1.89 7.74
N GLN A 54 2.46 -1.99 6.64
CA GLN A 54 1.06 -2.40 6.64
C GLN A 54 0.96 -3.90 6.33
N LEU A 55 0.03 -4.59 6.99
CA LEU A 55 -0.23 -6.01 6.74
C LEU A 55 -1.01 -6.18 5.43
N CYS A 56 -0.75 -7.26 4.69
CA CYS A 56 -1.54 -7.57 3.48
C CYS A 56 -2.92 -8.18 3.78
N TYR A 57 -3.14 -8.63 5.03
CA TYR A 57 -4.44 -9.02 5.54
C TYR A 57 -4.80 -8.15 6.75
N SER A 58 -6.04 -7.67 6.79
CA SER A 58 -6.56 -6.95 7.95
C SER A 58 -6.86 -7.94 9.09
N SER A 59 -5.83 -8.49 9.74
CA SER A 59 -6.01 -9.09 11.07
C SER A 59 -6.08 -7.95 12.07
N ASN A 60 -7.31 -7.61 12.48
CA ASN A 60 -7.67 -6.61 13.49
C ASN A 60 -7.07 -5.19 13.27
N PRO A 61 -7.89 -4.14 13.11
CA PRO A 61 -7.42 -2.76 12.95
C PRO A 61 -6.65 -2.20 14.17
N PHE A 62 -6.58 -2.95 15.27
CA PHE A 62 -5.81 -2.63 16.48
C PHE A 62 -4.44 -3.32 16.55
N ALA A 63 -4.09 -4.18 15.59
CA ALA A 63 -2.78 -4.84 15.56
C ALA A 63 -1.73 -3.87 14.99
N ARG A 64 -1.25 -2.95 15.83
CA ARG A 64 -0.01 -2.20 15.56
C ARG A 64 1.17 -3.12 15.88
N TYR A 65 1.82 -3.63 14.84
CA TYR A 65 3.07 -4.38 15.02
C TYR A 65 4.19 -3.38 15.26
N GLN A 66 4.74 -3.37 16.47
CA GLN A 66 5.94 -2.61 16.79
C GLN A 66 7.15 -3.30 16.14
N THR A 67 7.59 -2.78 14.99
CA THR A 67 8.91 -3.11 14.46
C THR A 67 9.96 -2.46 15.36
N GLY A 68 10.49 -3.21 16.33
CA GLY A 68 11.55 -2.74 17.22
C GLY A 68 11.64 -3.40 18.60
N GLN A 69 10.91 -4.48 18.88
CA GLN A 69 11.12 -5.21 20.14
C GLN A 69 12.39 -6.07 20.03
N THR A 70 13.52 -5.51 20.45
CA THR A 70 14.72 -6.23 20.83
C THR A 70 14.40 -7.14 22.02
N ARG A 71 14.71 -8.43 21.91
CA ARG A 71 14.93 -9.28 23.09
C ARG A 71 16.34 -9.03 23.62
#